data_AF-A0A1I8FB64-F1
#
_entry.id   AF-A0A1I8FB64-F1
#
_cell.length_a   1.000
_cell.length_b   1.000
_cell.length_c   1.000
_cell.angle_alpha   90.00
_cell.angle_beta   90.00
_cell.angle_gamma   90.00
#
_symmetry.space_group_name_H-M   'P 1'
#
loop_
_entity.id
_entity.type
_entity.pdbx_description
1 polymer ?
#
loop_
_entity_poly.entity_id
_entity_poly.type
_entity_poly.pdbx_seq_one_letter_code
_entity_poly.pdbx_strand_id
1 'polypeptide(L)'
;MEEAGSKLQEFDYVTPVHDRYFALTSAYHRTLGNHAEYYREALRYIWAALSWRKYACVYNFGELLMHEVLTSLDGTEQSWLVQLLYAFNKGDIAAFAQLRPRWSGQPDLAKQEQFLKQKVTLMCLIELAFKRPTTQRQISFAEISQVIMIYVDKLVHVTWVQPRVLDVNQLASVQRKLTAWVTSAAAMERDDAGQRRRRPNGCLIFACMHFWLDLGRALKKYFLGTIAM
;
A
#
# COMPACT_ATOMS: atom_id res chain seq x y z
N MET A 1 25.97 -12.15 -16.07
CA MET A 1 24.59 -11.63 -15.86
C MET A 1 24.63 -10.18 -15.40
N GLU A 2 25.40 -9.85 -14.37
CA GLU A 2 25.51 -8.48 -13.81
C GLU A 2 26.04 -7.46 -14.82
N GLU A 3 27.10 -7.78 -15.57
CA GLU A 3 27.65 -6.85 -16.59
C GLU A 3 26.66 -6.52 -17.71
N ALA A 4 25.85 -7.50 -18.13
CA ALA A 4 24.80 -7.29 -19.12
C ALA A 4 23.65 -6.46 -18.56
N GLY A 5 23.34 -6.61 -17.27
CA GLY A 5 22.34 -5.80 -16.58
C GLY A 5 22.73 -4.33 -16.51
N SER A 6 23.98 -4.04 -16.15
CA SER A 6 24.50 -2.66 -16.09
C SER A 6 24.47 -1.98 -17.47
N LYS A 7 24.84 -2.70 -18.52
CA LYS A 7 24.77 -2.20 -19.91
C LYS A 7 23.34 -1.97 -20.38
N LEU A 8 22.39 -2.80 -19.94
CA LEU A 8 20.97 -2.64 -20.28
C LEU A 8 20.30 -1.49 -19.53
N GLN A 9 20.79 -1.12 -18.34
CA GLN A 9 20.29 0.04 -17.59
C GLN A 9 20.72 1.38 -18.19
N GLU A 10 21.76 1.38 -19.03
CA GLU A 10 22.22 2.58 -19.75
C GLU A 10 21.26 3.00 -20.88
N PHE A 11 20.40 2.10 -21.35
CA PHE A 11 19.42 2.40 -22.38
C PHE A 11 18.06 2.79 -21.76
N ASP A 12 17.59 4.00 -22.07
CA ASP A 12 16.28 4.53 -21.61
C ASP A 12 15.07 3.94 -22.37
N TYR A 13 15.28 3.02 -23.32
CA TYR A 13 14.24 2.45 -24.17
C TYR A 13 14.26 0.93 -24.19
N VAL A 14 13.06 0.34 -24.31
CA VAL A 14 12.88 -1.11 -24.37
C VAL A 14 13.31 -1.63 -25.73
N THR A 15 14.44 -2.31 -25.76
CA THR A 15 14.88 -3.15 -26.89
C THR A 15 14.31 -4.58 -26.79
N PRO A 16 14.17 -5.31 -27.92
CA PRO A 16 13.83 -6.73 -27.92
C PRO A 16 14.81 -7.62 -27.14
N VAL A 17 16.00 -7.09 -26.79
CA VAL A 17 17.01 -7.78 -25.99
C VAL A 17 16.59 -7.89 -24.51
N HIS A 18 15.81 -6.92 -23.99
CA HIS A 18 15.33 -6.98 -22.61
C HIS A 18 14.43 -8.19 -22.37
N ASP A 19 13.59 -8.55 -23.33
CA ASP A 19 12.70 -9.71 -23.24
C ASP A 19 13.49 -11.00 -22.98
N ARG A 20 14.50 -11.27 -23.83
CA ARG A 20 15.37 -12.44 -23.68
C ARG A 20 16.24 -12.36 -22.43
N TYR A 21 16.70 -11.16 -22.05
CA TYR A 21 17.48 -10.97 -20.83
C TYR A 21 16.65 -11.31 -19.59
N PHE A 22 15.46 -10.73 -19.44
CA PHE A 22 14.59 -10.98 -18.29
C PHE A 22 14.08 -12.43 -18.23
N ALA A 23 13.84 -13.07 -19.37
CA ALA A 23 13.54 -14.50 -19.43
C ALA A 23 14.70 -15.36 -18.89
N LEU A 24 15.94 -15.02 -19.26
CA LEU A 24 17.13 -15.73 -18.79
C LEU A 24 17.42 -15.45 -17.31
N THR A 25 17.32 -14.20 -16.85
CA THR A 25 17.58 -13.84 -15.44
C THR A 25 16.55 -14.45 -14.50
N SER A 26 15.27 -14.45 -14.88
CA SER A 26 14.24 -15.13 -14.10
C SER A 26 14.49 -16.64 -14.01
N ALA A 27 14.84 -17.32 -15.11
CA ALA A 27 15.19 -18.74 -15.07
C ALA A 27 16.40 -19.02 -14.16
N TYR A 28 17.42 -18.17 -14.19
CA TYR A 28 18.60 -18.25 -13.33
C TYR A 28 18.27 -18.07 -11.85
N HIS A 29 17.49 -17.05 -11.49
CA HIS A 29 17.09 -16.81 -10.10
C HIS A 29 16.14 -17.90 -9.57
N ARG A 30 15.35 -18.53 -10.45
CA ARG A 30 14.54 -19.70 -10.10
C ARG A 30 15.42 -20.88 -9.69
N THR A 31 16.52 -21.16 -10.40
CA THR A 31 17.43 -22.25 -10.04
C THR A 31 18.24 -21.97 -8.77
N LEU A 32 18.55 -20.69 -8.50
CA LEU A 32 19.24 -20.28 -7.27
C LEU A 32 18.34 -20.29 -6.03
N GLY A 33 17.01 -20.36 -6.19
CA GLY A 33 16.06 -20.22 -5.09
C GLY A 33 15.94 -18.79 -4.55
N ASN A 34 16.43 -17.78 -5.26
CA ASN A 34 16.25 -16.38 -4.87
C ASN A 34 14.90 -15.87 -5.38
N HIS A 35 13.87 -16.06 -4.56
CA HIS A 35 12.49 -15.71 -4.91
C HIS A 35 12.24 -14.21 -5.09
N ALA A 36 12.99 -13.35 -4.39
CA ALA A 36 12.79 -11.90 -4.45
C ALA A 36 13.26 -11.32 -5.79
N GLU A 37 14.45 -11.71 -6.24
CA GLU A 37 14.96 -11.31 -7.55
C GLU A 37 14.19 -11.98 -8.68
N TYR A 38 13.84 -13.26 -8.52
CA TYR A 38 12.97 -13.95 -9.47
C TYR A 38 11.66 -13.19 -9.69
N TYR A 39 10.99 -12.79 -8.61
CA TYR A 39 9.73 -12.06 -8.68
C TYR A 39 9.92 -10.71 -9.40
N ARG A 40 10.97 -9.95 -9.09
CA ARG A 40 11.25 -8.67 -9.73
C ARG A 40 11.49 -8.81 -11.23
N GLU A 41 12.30 -9.79 -11.63
CA GLU A 41 12.69 -10.00 -13.02
C GLU A 41 11.56 -10.62 -13.85
N ALA A 42 10.80 -11.56 -13.28
CA ALA A 42 9.62 -12.15 -13.92
C ALA A 42 8.54 -11.09 -14.19
N LEU A 43 8.39 -10.16 -13.26
CA LEU A 43 7.48 -9.04 -13.43
C LEU A 43 7.95 -8.07 -14.51
N ARG A 44 9.24 -7.72 -14.53
CA ARG A 44 9.84 -6.91 -15.61
C ARG A 44 9.65 -7.56 -16.98
N TYR A 45 9.76 -8.88 -17.06
CA TYR A 45 9.49 -9.66 -18.26
C TYR A 45 8.03 -9.47 -18.74
N ILE A 46 7.05 -9.68 -17.86
CA ILE A 46 5.62 -9.49 -18.17
C ILE A 46 5.34 -8.04 -18.60
N TRP A 47 5.89 -7.06 -17.90
CA TRP A 47 5.66 -5.65 -18.21
C TRP A 47 6.38 -5.17 -19.49
N ALA A 48 7.54 -5.74 -19.81
CA ALA A 48 8.23 -5.47 -21.08
C ALA A 48 7.37 -5.93 -22.27
N ALA A 49 6.71 -7.08 -22.16
CA ALA A 49 5.78 -7.56 -23.18
C ALA A 49 4.55 -6.64 -23.36
N LEU A 50 4.14 -5.95 -22.29
CA LEU A 50 2.99 -5.04 -22.29
C LEU A 50 3.36 -3.57 -22.63
N SER A 51 4.63 -3.24 -22.90
CA SER A 51 5.11 -1.88 -23.25
C SER A 51 4.88 -0.78 -22.18
N TRP A 52 4.76 -1.10 -20.89
CA TRP A 52 4.55 -0.11 -19.83
C TRP A 52 5.88 0.47 -19.33
N ARG A 53 6.19 1.70 -19.75
CA ARG A 53 7.50 2.37 -19.54
C ARG A 53 7.78 2.92 -18.12
N LYS A 54 6.90 2.82 -17.11
CA LYS A 54 7.01 3.73 -15.94
C LYS A 54 6.88 3.19 -14.51
N TYR A 55 6.70 1.89 -14.27
CA TYR A 55 6.39 1.39 -12.91
C TYR A 55 7.41 0.40 -12.35
N ALA A 56 8.70 0.55 -12.69
CA ALA A 56 9.69 -0.52 -12.53
C ALA A 56 10.34 -0.68 -11.13
N CYS A 57 9.91 0.03 -10.07
CA CYS A 57 10.77 0.15 -8.88
C CYS A 57 10.17 -0.12 -7.48
N VAL A 58 8.86 -0.35 -7.29
CA VAL A 58 8.33 -0.67 -5.95
C VAL A 58 7.18 -1.68 -6.00
N TYR A 59 7.49 -2.97 -6.16
CA TYR A 59 6.45 -3.99 -6.27
C TYR A 59 5.89 -4.39 -4.92
N ASN A 60 4.75 -3.79 -4.60
CA ASN A 60 3.92 -4.14 -3.46
C ASN A 60 2.83 -5.12 -3.91
N PHE A 61 2.38 -6.02 -3.04
CA PHE A 61 1.27 -6.93 -3.37
C PHE A 61 0.01 -6.21 -3.86
N GLY A 62 -0.19 -4.95 -3.47
CA GLY A 62 -1.31 -4.13 -3.95
C GLY A 62 -1.27 -3.78 -5.44
N GLU A 63 -0.08 -3.64 -6.05
CA GLU A 63 0.03 -3.40 -7.49
C GLU A 63 -0.19 -4.68 -8.28
N LEU A 64 0.34 -5.80 -7.76
CA LEU A 64 0.11 -7.12 -8.35
C LEU A 64 -1.38 -7.48 -8.39
N LEU A 65 -2.11 -7.16 -7.31
CA LEU A 65 -3.56 -7.42 -7.21
C LEU A 65 -4.39 -6.69 -8.28
N MET A 66 -3.88 -5.59 -8.82
CA MET A 66 -4.58 -4.83 -9.86
C MET A 66 -4.29 -5.34 -11.28
N HIS A 67 -3.41 -6.34 -11.42
CA HIS A 67 -2.99 -6.82 -12.73
C HIS A 67 -3.91 -7.93 -13.24
N GLU A 68 -4.30 -7.85 -14.52
CA GLU A 68 -5.10 -8.84 -15.25
C GLU A 68 -4.42 -10.22 -15.40
N VAL A 69 -3.20 -10.39 -14.89
CA VAL A 69 -2.52 -11.70 -14.90
C VAL A 69 -3.15 -12.60 -13.84
N LEU A 70 -3.67 -12.01 -12.75
CA LEU A 70 -4.36 -12.77 -11.72
C LEU A 70 -5.77 -13.18 -12.13
N THR A 71 -6.45 -12.43 -13.01
CA THR A 71 -7.77 -12.81 -13.52
C THR A 71 -7.72 -14.07 -14.39
N SER A 72 -6.58 -14.37 -15.00
CA SER A 72 -6.35 -15.66 -15.69
C SER A 72 -6.30 -16.86 -14.73
N LEU A 73 -6.09 -16.61 -13.44
CA LEU A 73 -6.05 -17.64 -12.40
C LEU A 73 -7.44 -17.87 -11.77
N ASP A 74 -8.40 -16.98 -12.02
CA ASP A 74 -9.77 -17.13 -11.54
C ASP A 74 -10.44 -18.32 -12.27
N GLY A 75 -11.05 -19.22 -11.50
CA GLY A 75 -11.64 -20.47 -12.01
C GLY A 75 -10.67 -21.65 -12.11
N THR A 76 -9.38 -21.46 -11.81
CA THR A 76 -8.41 -22.56 -11.70
C THR A 76 -8.33 -23.13 -10.28
N GLU A 77 -7.71 -24.31 -10.14
CA GLU A 77 -7.40 -24.91 -8.84
C GLU A 77 -6.50 -24.03 -7.95
N GLN A 78 -5.80 -23.04 -8.54
CA GLN A 78 -4.86 -22.16 -7.85
C GLN A 78 -5.47 -20.84 -7.38
N SER A 79 -6.79 -20.67 -7.49
CA SER A 79 -7.52 -19.49 -7.00
C SER A 79 -7.29 -19.18 -5.51
N TRP A 80 -6.93 -20.18 -4.70
CA TRP A 80 -6.56 -20.01 -3.30
C TRP A 80 -5.38 -19.05 -3.11
N LEU A 81 -4.46 -18.94 -4.09
CA LEU A 81 -3.33 -18.03 -4.03
C LEU A 81 -3.76 -16.57 -4.13
N VAL A 82 -4.73 -16.28 -5.00
CA VAL A 82 -5.33 -14.95 -5.14
C VAL A 82 -6.04 -14.56 -3.84
N GLN A 83 -6.83 -15.48 -3.28
CA GLN A 83 -7.49 -15.27 -1.98
C GLN A 83 -6.48 -15.05 -0.85
N LEU A 84 -5.36 -15.78 -0.86
CA LEU A 84 -4.28 -15.60 0.10
C LEU A 84 -3.66 -14.20 -0.03
N LEU A 85 -3.39 -13.73 -1.26
CA LEU A 85 -2.86 -12.38 -1.51
C LEU A 85 -3.82 -11.29 -1.04
N TYR A 86 -5.13 -11.46 -1.27
CA TYR A 86 -6.15 -10.56 -0.74
C TYR A 86 -6.19 -10.56 0.79
N ALA A 87 -6.11 -11.73 1.43
CA ALA A 87 -6.04 -11.83 2.89
C ALA A 87 -4.79 -11.15 3.46
N PHE A 88 -3.63 -11.31 2.81
CA PHE A 88 -2.38 -10.62 3.16
C PHE A 88 -2.49 -9.11 3.03
N ASN A 89 -3.06 -8.62 1.93
CA ASN A 89 -3.23 -7.20 1.70
C ASN A 89 -4.19 -6.62 2.75
N LYS A 90 -5.34 -7.25 2.97
CA LYS A 90 -6.31 -6.79 3.98
C LYS A 90 -5.77 -6.91 5.42
N GLY A 91 -4.91 -7.89 5.70
CA GLY A 91 -4.48 -8.21 7.07
C GLY A 91 -5.49 -9.11 7.80
N ASP A 92 -6.23 -9.94 7.07
CA ASP A 92 -7.25 -10.83 7.65
C ASP A 92 -6.61 -12.15 8.13
N ILE A 93 -6.38 -12.23 9.44
CA ILE A 93 -5.71 -13.37 10.08
C ILE A 93 -6.62 -14.61 10.07
N ALA A 94 -7.94 -14.43 10.17
CA ALA A 94 -8.90 -15.53 10.15
C ALA A 94 -8.92 -16.20 8.77
N ALA A 95 -9.00 -15.41 7.70
CA ALA A 95 -8.93 -15.91 6.33
C ALA A 95 -7.58 -16.61 6.05
N PHE A 96 -6.47 -16.04 6.54
CA PHE A 96 -5.15 -16.67 6.42
C PHE A 96 -5.08 -18.05 7.11
N ALA A 97 -5.68 -18.18 8.30
CA ALA A 97 -5.74 -19.42 9.04
C ALA A 97 -6.60 -20.49 8.35
N GLN A 98 -7.71 -20.09 7.73
CA GLN A 98 -8.57 -21.01 6.95
C GLN A 98 -7.87 -21.58 5.72
N LEU A 99 -7.02 -20.79 5.06
CA LEU A 99 -6.27 -21.23 3.88
C LEU A 99 -5.05 -22.10 4.21
N ARG A 100 -4.72 -22.27 5.51
CA ARG A 100 -3.56 -23.05 5.99
C ARG A 100 -3.41 -24.43 5.39
N PRO A 101 -4.45 -25.28 5.33
CA PRO A 101 -4.32 -26.64 4.79
C PRO A 101 -3.89 -26.68 3.32
N ARG A 102 -4.20 -25.63 2.55
CA ARG A 102 -3.86 -25.54 1.12
C ARG A 102 -2.42 -25.08 0.93
N TRP A 103 -2.04 -23.98 1.58
CA TRP A 103 -0.69 -23.43 1.40
C TRP A 103 0.39 -24.21 2.15
N SER A 104 0.04 -25.02 3.16
CA SER A 104 0.98 -25.94 3.82
C SER A 104 1.45 -27.07 2.90
N GLY A 105 0.75 -27.33 1.79
CA GLY A 105 1.18 -28.29 0.78
C GLY A 105 2.46 -27.85 0.04
N GLN A 106 2.76 -26.55 0.02
CA GLN A 106 3.97 -26.03 -0.63
C GLN A 106 5.14 -25.93 0.36
N PRO A 107 6.26 -26.64 0.13
CA PRO A 107 7.36 -26.73 1.09
C PRO A 107 8.03 -25.38 1.36
N ASP A 108 8.08 -24.48 0.38
CA ASP A 108 8.69 -23.16 0.54
C ASP A 108 7.88 -22.25 1.47
N LEU A 109 6.54 -22.31 1.39
CA LEU A 109 5.66 -21.57 2.28
C LEU A 109 5.67 -22.16 3.69
N ALA A 110 5.74 -23.49 3.81
CA ALA A 110 5.85 -24.17 5.10
C ALA A 110 7.15 -23.78 5.83
N LYS A 111 8.29 -23.70 5.12
CA LYS A 111 9.58 -23.24 5.69
C LYS A 111 9.49 -21.81 6.22
N GLN A 112 8.75 -20.93 5.53
CA GLN A 112 8.62 -19.52 5.89
C GLN A 112 7.33 -19.17 6.67
N GLU A 113 6.67 -20.16 7.29
CA GLU A 113 5.39 -19.96 7.98
C GLU A 113 5.46 -18.83 9.03
N GLN A 114 6.53 -18.78 9.83
CA GLN A 114 6.68 -17.77 10.87
C GLN A 114 6.80 -16.36 10.29
N PHE A 115 7.57 -16.22 9.19
CA PHE A 115 7.73 -14.95 8.49
C PHE A 115 6.40 -14.47 7.89
N LEU A 116 5.64 -15.39 7.28
CA LEU A 116 4.32 -15.10 6.74
C LEU A 116 3.34 -14.65 7.83
N LYS A 117 3.31 -15.33 8.98
CA LYS A 117 2.49 -14.92 10.14
C LYS A 117 2.87 -13.53 10.63
N GLN A 118 4.15 -13.24 10.80
CA GLN A 118 4.61 -11.90 11.20
C GLN A 118 4.16 -10.84 10.20
N LYS A 119 4.24 -11.14 8.90
CA LYS A 119 3.84 -10.23 7.84
C LYS A 119 2.33 -9.98 7.82
N VAL A 120 1.48 -11.00 7.94
CA VAL A 120 0.02 -10.82 8.05
C VAL A 120 -0.34 -10.02 9.30
N THR A 121 0.28 -10.35 10.44
CA THR A 121 0.09 -9.63 11.70
C THR A 121 0.42 -8.14 11.55
N LEU A 122 1.54 -7.81 10.90
CA LEU A 122 1.91 -6.43 10.63
C LEU A 122 0.90 -5.74 9.71
N MET A 123 0.43 -6.45 8.67
CA MET A 123 -0.60 -5.93 7.77
C MET A 123 -1.92 -5.65 8.51
N CYS A 124 -2.30 -6.52 9.45
CA CYS A 124 -3.46 -6.34 10.32
C CYS A 124 -3.31 -5.12 11.25
N LEU A 125 -2.15 -4.96 11.88
CA LEU A 125 -1.85 -3.80 12.75
C LEU A 125 -1.93 -2.49 11.97
N ILE A 126 -1.40 -2.49 10.75
CA ILE A 126 -1.47 -1.34 9.84
C ILE A 126 -2.94 -1.03 9.52
N GLU A 127 -3.75 -2.03 9.16
CA GLU A 127 -5.17 -1.82 8.85
C GLU A 127 -5.95 -1.29 10.08
N LEU A 128 -5.68 -1.82 11.28
CA LEU A 128 -6.26 -1.34 12.53
C LEU A 128 -5.89 0.13 12.80
N ALA A 129 -4.62 0.49 12.65
CA ALA A 129 -4.16 1.86 12.79
C ALA A 129 -4.81 2.80 11.76
N PHE A 130 -4.97 2.34 10.51
CA PHE A 130 -5.62 3.11 9.44
C PHE A 130 -7.11 3.33 9.67
N LYS A 131 -7.83 2.37 10.26
CA LYS A 131 -9.26 2.54 10.59
C LYS A 131 -9.47 3.67 11.60
N ARG A 132 -8.50 3.95 12.47
CA ARG A 132 -8.63 4.99 13.50
C ARG A 132 -8.41 6.42 12.98
N PRO A 133 -9.04 7.41 13.61
CA PRO A 133 -8.75 8.82 13.35
C PRO A 133 -7.35 9.20 13.87
N THR A 134 -6.73 10.20 13.23
CA THR A 134 -5.34 10.64 13.53
C THR A 134 -5.16 11.10 14.99
N THR A 135 -6.23 11.59 15.62
CA THR A 135 -6.22 12.13 16.99
C THR A 135 -6.07 11.07 18.08
N GLN A 136 -6.44 9.81 17.80
CA GLN A 136 -6.41 8.72 18.80
C GLN A 136 -5.82 7.44 18.19
N ARG A 137 -4.54 7.51 17.80
CA ARG A 137 -3.76 6.36 17.27
C ARG A 137 -3.14 5.46 18.35
N GLN A 138 -3.58 5.59 19.60
CA GLN A 138 -3.15 4.66 20.65
C GLN A 138 -3.94 3.36 20.51
N ILE A 139 -3.23 2.24 20.41
CA ILE A 139 -3.83 0.90 20.31
C ILE A 139 -3.46 0.11 21.57
N SER A 140 -4.49 -0.26 22.34
CA SER A 140 -4.29 -1.14 23.50
C SER A 140 -3.97 -2.55 23.02
N PHE A 141 -3.08 -3.24 23.73
CA PHE A 141 -2.78 -4.63 23.37
C PHE A 141 -3.95 -5.59 23.60
N ALA A 142 -4.95 -5.22 24.42
CA ALA A 142 -6.19 -6.01 24.56
C ALA A 142 -6.97 -6.08 23.23
N GLU A 143 -6.97 -5.00 22.45
CA GLU A 143 -7.63 -4.99 21.15
C GLU A 143 -6.76 -5.65 20.08
N ILE A 144 -5.44 -5.45 20.15
CA ILE A 144 -4.48 -6.18 19.31
C ILE A 144 -4.59 -7.68 19.58
N SER A 145 -4.67 -8.10 20.83
CA SER A 145 -4.73 -9.53 21.20
C SER A 145 -6.05 -10.17 20.78
N GLN A 146 -7.16 -9.44 20.83
CA GLN A 146 -8.44 -9.91 20.30
C GLN A 146 -8.39 -10.17 18.80
N VAL A 147 -7.74 -9.29 18.03
CA VAL A 147 -7.69 -9.41 16.56
C VAL A 147 -6.59 -10.36 16.09
N ILE A 148 -5.44 -10.36 16.78
CA ILE A 148 -4.22 -11.05 16.34
C ILE A 148 -4.00 -12.37 17.09
N MET A 149 -4.77 -12.62 18.15
CA MET A 149 -4.66 -13.81 19.00
C MET A 149 -3.24 -13.99 19.56
N ILE A 150 -2.56 -12.90 19.94
CA ILE A 150 -1.25 -12.91 20.60
C ILE A 150 -1.31 -12.19 21.94
N TYR A 151 -0.63 -12.72 22.96
CA TYR A 151 -0.66 -12.20 24.33
C TYR A 151 0.65 -11.49 24.66
N VAL A 152 0.65 -10.16 24.78
CA VAL A 152 1.77 -9.39 25.35
C VAL A 152 1.25 -8.12 26.04
N ASP A 153 1.69 -7.89 27.28
CA ASP A 153 1.21 -6.83 28.19
C ASP A 153 2.04 -5.54 28.07
N LYS A 154 2.00 -4.86 26.92
CA LYS A 154 2.71 -3.58 26.66
C LYS A 154 1.81 -2.60 25.88
N LEU A 155 2.30 -1.44 25.44
CA LEU A 155 1.57 -0.45 24.60
C LEU A 155 2.39 -0.13 23.34
N VAL A 156 1.74 0.00 22.17
CA VAL A 156 2.40 0.44 20.91
C VAL A 156 1.90 1.83 20.53
N HIS A 157 2.84 2.76 20.32
CA HIS A 157 2.58 4.08 19.75
C HIS A 157 3.02 4.12 18.29
N VAL A 158 2.07 4.28 17.36
CA VAL A 158 2.35 4.29 15.92
C VAL A 158 2.39 5.74 15.40
N THR A 159 3.59 6.24 15.13
CA THR A 159 3.80 7.61 14.63
C THR A 159 3.70 7.70 13.10
N TRP A 160 4.30 6.74 12.39
CA TRP A 160 4.39 6.74 10.93
C TRP A 160 4.19 5.33 10.36
N VAL A 161 3.54 5.27 9.20
CA VAL A 161 3.31 4.03 8.45
C VAL A 161 3.61 4.33 6.98
N GLN A 162 4.30 3.41 6.32
CA GLN A 162 4.66 3.56 4.91
C GLN A 162 3.40 3.63 4.03
N PRO A 163 3.34 4.55 3.05
CA PRO A 163 2.26 4.59 2.07
C PRO A 163 2.17 3.28 1.29
N ARG A 164 0.94 2.82 1.07
CA ARG A 164 0.63 1.58 0.37
C ARG A 164 -0.55 1.82 -0.58
N VAL A 165 -0.67 1.00 -1.63
CA VAL A 165 -1.86 0.94 -2.48
C VAL A 165 -3.08 0.56 -1.64
N LEU A 166 -4.09 1.43 -1.68
CA LEU A 166 -5.34 1.32 -0.94
C LEU A 166 -6.44 0.77 -1.84
N ASP A 167 -7.32 -0.07 -1.28
CA ASP A 167 -8.57 -0.46 -1.94
C ASP A 167 -9.58 0.70 -1.96
N VAL A 168 -10.56 0.66 -2.86
CA VAL A 168 -11.61 1.67 -3.05
C VAL A 168 -12.35 1.96 -1.75
N ASN A 169 -12.62 0.93 -0.94
CA ASN A 169 -13.26 1.08 0.37
C ASN A 169 -12.40 1.89 1.36
N GLN A 170 -11.08 1.69 1.30
CA GLN A 170 -10.12 2.43 2.13
C GLN A 170 -9.99 3.87 1.63
N LEU A 171 -10.02 4.09 0.32
CA LEU A 171 -10.04 5.42 -0.29
C LEU A 171 -11.26 6.22 0.14
N ALA A 172 -12.45 5.59 0.21
CA ALA A 172 -13.66 6.23 0.73
C ALA A 172 -13.53 6.64 2.20
N SER A 173 -12.78 5.88 3.02
CA SER A 173 -12.46 6.27 4.41
C SER A 173 -11.54 7.49 4.47
N VAL A 174 -10.52 7.55 3.60
CA VAL A 174 -9.64 8.72 3.47
C VAL A 174 -10.43 9.94 3.00
N GLN A 175 -11.30 9.79 2.02
CA GLN A 175 -12.18 10.85 1.53
C GLN A 175 -13.08 11.40 2.64
N ARG A 176 -13.69 10.54 3.45
CA ARG A 176 -14.51 10.95 4.60
C ARG A 176 -13.69 11.74 5.62
N LYS A 177 -12.48 11.27 5.95
CA LYS A 177 -11.56 11.96 6.87
C LYS A 177 -11.13 13.33 6.35
N LEU A 178 -10.77 13.43 5.08
CA LEU A 178 -10.43 14.70 4.44
C LEU A 178 -11.63 15.66 4.43
N THR A 179 -12.82 15.16 4.14
CA THR A 179 -14.04 15.98 4.16
C THR A 179 -14.33 16.50 5.56
N ALA A 180 -14.22 15.66 6.60
CA ALA A 180 -14.36 16.08 7.99
C ALA A 180 -13.33 17.15 8.37
N TRP A 181 -12.07 16.98 7.98
CA TRP A 181 -11.02 17.97 8.23
C TRP A 181 -11.29 19.31 7.54
N VAL A 182 -11.72 19.29 6.27
CA VAL A 182 -12.10 20.51 5.54
C VAL A 182 -13.26 21.23 6.22
N THR A 183 -14.26 20.49 6.72
CA THR A 183 -15.38 21.08 7.46
C THR A 183 -14.92 21.71 8.78
N SER A 184 -14.03 21.06 9.53
CA SER A 184 -13.47 21.62 10.77
C SER A 184 -12.63 22.87 10.50
N ALA A 185 -11.81 22.87 9.45
CA ALA A 185 -11.04 24.06 9.05
C ALA A 185 -11.96 25.24 8.68
N ALA A 186 -13.05 24.97 7.93
CA ALA A 186 -14.04 25.98 7.58
C ALA A 186 -14.86 26.48 8.79
N ALA A 187 -15.00 25.68 9.86
CA ALA A 187 -15.60 26.14 11.11
C ALA A 187 -14.66 27.08 11.87
N MET A 188 -13.37 26.74 11.96
CA MET A 188 -12.35 27.61 12.57
C MET A 188 -12.25 28.97 11.84
N GLU A 189 -12.35 28.99 10.51
CA GLU A 189 -12.38 30.26 9.75
C GLU A 189 -13.58 31.14 10.10
N ARG A 190 -14.76 30.56 10.35
CA ARG A 190 -15.96 31.31 10.72
C ARG A 190 -15.85 31.89 12.12
N ASP A 191 -15.29 31.13 13.05
CA ASP A 191 -15.04 31.60 14.42
C ASP A 191 -13.99 32.72 14.41
N ASP A 192 -12.95 32.61 13.59
CA ASP A 192 -11.92 33.64 13.43
C ASP A 192 -12.44 34.89 12.71
N ALA A 193 -13.35 34.74 11.74
CA ALA A 193 -14.06 35.86 11.13
C ALA A 193 -15.01 36.57 12.13
N GLY A 194 -15.64 35.80 13.04
CA GLY A 194 -16.42 36.33 14.16
C GLY A 194 -15.56 37.08 15.18
N GLN A 195 -14.34 36.59 15.44
CA GLN A 195 -13.36 37.21 16.33
C GLN A 195 -12.71 38.46 15.70
N ARG A 196 -12.49 38.48 14.38
CA ARG A 196 -12.03 39.64 13.60
C ARG A 196 -12.98 40.83 13.66
N ARG A 197 -14.32 40.61 13.74
CA ARG A 197 -15.28 41.70 14.00
C ARG A 197 -15.11 42.35 15.38
N ARG A 198 -14.43 41.69 16.34
CA ARG A 198 -14.22 42.19 17.71
C ARG A 198 -12.86 42.87 17.94
N ARG A 199 -11.88 42.76 17.02
CA ARG A 199 -10.57 43.44 17.15
C ARG A 199 -10.09 43.95 15.78
N PRO A 200 -10.11 45.27 15.51
CA PRO A 200 -9.79 45.79 14.18
C PRO A 200 -8.29 45.85 13.85
N ASN A 201 -7.38 45.69 14.82
CA ASN A 201 -6.00 46.11 14.62
C ASN A 201 -5.02 44.93 14.61
N GLY A 202 -4.61 44.55 13.39
CA GLY A 202 -3.27 44.09 13.03
C GLY A 202 -2.76 42.79 13.65
N CYS A 203 -2.83 41.68 12.91
CA CYS A 203 -1.95 40.54 13.18
C CYS A 203 -1.49 39.87 11.87
N LEU A 204 -0.18 39.88 11.65
CA LEU A 204 0.52 39.25 10.51
C LEU A 204 0.38 37.72 10.45
N ILE A 205 -0.14 37.08 11.51
CA ILE A 205 -0.39 35.63 11.59
C ILE A 205 -1.37 35.16 10.50
N PHE A 206 -2.25 36.05 10.04
CA PHE A 206 -3.30 35.73 9.07
C PHE A 206 -2.82 35.50 7.63
N ALA A 207 -1.67 36.04 7.22
CA ALA A 207 -1.13 35.84 5.88
C ALA A 207 -0.62 34.39 5.69
N CYS A 208 0.00 33.81 6.72
CA CYS A 208 0.45 32.42 6.70
C CYS A 208 -0.71 31.42 6.66
N MET A 209 -1.84 31.74 7.29
CA MET A 209 -2.99 30.82 7.34
C MET A 209 -3.69 30.74 5.97
N HIS A 210 -3.81 31.86 5.25
CA HIS A 210 -4.33 31.89 3.88
C HIS A 210 -3.49 31.06 2.89
N PHE A 211 -2.16 31.07 3.02
CA PHE A 211 -1.28 30.27 2.15
C PHE A 211 -1.52 28.75 2.29
N TRP A 212 -1.68 28.26 3.51
CA TRP A 212 -1.96 26.84 3.76
C TRP A 212 -3.37 26.42 3.31
N LEU A 213 -4.34 27.35 3.36
CA LEU A 213 -5.71 27.14 2.89
C LEU A 213 -5.81 27.06 1.36
N ASP A 214 -5.05 27.90 0.64
CA ASP A 214 -5.00 27.85 -0.82
C ASP A 214 -4.31 26.59 -1.32
N LEU A 215 -3.28 26.12 -0.61
CA LEU A 215 -2.65 24.82 -0.86
C LEU A 215 -3.66 23.67 -0.65
N GLY A 216 -4.47 23.73 0.41
CA GLY A 216 -5.51 22.73 0.69
C GLY A 216 -6.62 22.70 -0.37
N ARG A 217 -7.07 23.87 -0.86
CA ARG A 217 -8.06 23.96 -1.96
C ARG A 217 -7.49 23.47 -3.28
N ALA A 218 -6.23 23.78 -3.58
CA ALA A 218 -5.55 23.30 -4.78
C ALA A 218 -5.43 21.77 -4.77
N LEU A 219 -5.06 21.17 -3.63
CA LEU A 219 -4.98 19.72 -3.48
C LEU A 219 -6.33 19.03 -3.61
N LYS A 220 -7.40 19.62 -3.04
CA LYS A 220 -8.77 19.11 -3.20
C LYS A 220 -9.21 19.11 -4.67
N LYS A 221 -8.88 20.17 -5.42
CA LYS A 221 -9.21 20.29 -6.85
C LYS A 221 -8.40 19.30 -7.71
N TYR A 222 -7.14 19.08 -7.36
CA TYR A 222 -6.28 18.10 -8.05
C TYR A 222 -6.75 16.66 -7.82
N PHE A 223 -7.12 16.28 -6.59
CA PHE A 223 -7.56 14.91 -6.30
C PHE A 223 -8.98 14.59 -6.82
N LEU A 224 -9.90 15.56 -6.82
CA LEU A 224 -11.25 15.35 -7.37
C LEU A 224 -11.28 15.40 -8.91
N GLY A 225 -10.36 16.14 -9.55
CA GLY A 225 -10.27 16.20 -11.01
C GLY A 225 -9.80 14.90 -11.65
N THR A 226 -8.92 14.15 -10.98
CA THR A 226 -8.33 12.91 -11.50
C THR A 226 -9.23 11.68 -11.33
N ILE A 227 -10.31 11.75 -10.56
CA ILE A 227 -11.27 10.64 -10.35
C ILE A 227 -12.49 10.75 -11.29
N ALA A 228 -12.65 11.89 -11.98
CA ALA A 228 -13.77 12.16 -12.89
C ALA A 228 -13.43 12.01 -14.39
N MET A 229 -12.25 11.43 -14.70
CA MET A 229 -11.83 10.99 -16.04
C MET A 229 -11.47 9.52 -15.98
#